data_AF-A0A523T2A8-F1
#
_entry.id   AF-A0A523T2A8-F1
#
_cell.length_a   1.000
_cell.length_b   1.000
_cell.length_c   1.000
_cell.angle_alpha   90.00
_cell.angle_beta   90.00
_cell.angle_gamma   90.00
#
_symmetry.space_group_name_H-M   'P 1'
#
loop_
_entity.id
_entity.type
_entity.pdbx_description
1 polymer ?
#
loop_
_entity_poly.entity_id
_entity_poly.type
_entity_poly.pdbx_seq_one_letter_code
_entity_poly.pdbx_strand_id
1 'polypeptide(L)' 'MRNIKIMLEYNGASYAGWQIQPNAQTVQSTLESALKRFLCMKSKTIA' A
#
# COMPACT_ATOMS: atom_id res chain seq x y z
N MET A 1 13.89 12.59 -7.31
CA MET A 1 12.86 11.80 -6.59
C MET A 1 13.56 10.97 -5.53
N ARG A 2 13.01 10.85 -4.32
CA ARG A 2 13.61 10.07 -3.23
C ARG A 2 12.90 8.73 -3.12
N ASN A 3 13.60 7.65 -3.43
CA ASN A 3 13.09 6.29 -3.28
C ASN A 3 13.44 5.78 -1.89
N ILE A 4 12.47 5.20 -1.20
CA ILE A 4 12.64 4.64 0.14
C ILE A 4 12.23 3.17 0.06
N LYS A 5 13.13 2.28 0.48
CA LYS A 5 12.81 0.86 0.62
C LYS A 5 12.25 0.62 2.01
N ILE A 6 11.13 -0.09 2.08
CA ILE A 6 10.53 -0.57 3.32
C ILE A 6 10.37 -2.08 3.24
N MET A 7 10.38 -2.75 4.38
CA MET A 7 10.03 -4.15 4.51
C MET A 7 8.71 -4.21 5.29
N LEU A 8 7.74 -4.96 4.78
CA LEU A 8 6.41 -5.06 5.36
C LEU A 8 6.07 -6.55 5.55
N GLU A 9 5.52 -6.86 6.70
CA GLU A 9 4.80 -8.12 6.95
C GLU A 9 3.30 -7.81 7.06
N TYR A 10 2.46 -8.69 6.50
CA TYR A 10 1.02 -8.56 6.60
C TYR A 10 0.35 -9.94 6.58
N ASN A 11 -0.81 -10.04 7.23
CA ASN A 11 -1.67 -11.23 7.10
C ASN A 11 -2.49 -11.13 5.81
N GLY A 12 -2.24 -12.01 4.85
CA GLY A 12 -2.92 -12.02 3.55
C GLY A 12 -4.38 -12.46 3.57
N ALA A 13 -4.91 -13.02 4.66
CA ALA A 13 -6.26 -13.63 4.68
C ALA A 13 -7.40 -12.63 4.40
N SER A 14 -7.23 -11.36 4.77
CA SER A 14 -8.25 -10.32 4.59
C SER A 14 -8.05 -9.45 3.34
N TYR A 15 -7.04 -9.74 2.52
CA TYR A 15 -6.67 -8.93 1.36
C TYR A 15 -6.66 -9.77 0.08
N ALA A 16 -7.12 -9.19 -1.02
CA ALA A 16 -7.03 -9.80 -2.35
C ALA A 16 -5.63 -9.62 -2.97
N GLY A 17 -4.59 -9.91 -2.20
CA GLY A 17 -3.19 -9.77 -2.59
C GLY A 17 -2.65 -8.33 -2.52
N TRP A 18 -1.50 -8.14 -3.19
CA TRP A 18 -0.76 -6.88 -3.17
C TRP A 18 -1.41 -5.79 -4.03
N GLN A 19 -1.56 -6.05 -5.33
CA GLN A 19 -1.91 -5.06 -6.33
C GLN A 19 -3.36 -4.56 -6.20
N ILE A 20 -3.56 -3.24 -6.35
CA ILE A 20 -4.88 -2.59 -6.36
C ILE A 20 -5.80 -3.19 -7.44
N GLN A 21 -7.03 -3.49 -7.04
CA GLN A 21 -8.09 -4.02 -7.90
C GLN A 21 -9.43 -3.29 -7.61
N PRO A 22 -10.36 -3.20 -8.58
CA PRO A 22 -11.55 -2.34 -8.46
C PRO A 22 -12.55 -2.71 -7.35
N ASN A 23 -12.58 -3.97 -6.91
CA ASN A 23 -13.66 -4.50 -6.08
C ASN A 23 -13.19 -5.30 -4.86
N ALA A 24 -11.92 -5.11 -4.45
CA ALA A 24 -11.38 -5.83 -3.31
C ALA A 24 -10.40 -4.97 -2.52
N GLN A 25 -10.31 -5.22 -1.21
CA GLN A 25 -9.29 -4.60 -0.39
C GLN A 25 -7.93 -5.24 -0.67
N THR A 26 -6.91 -4.42 -0.88
CA THR A 26 -5.56 -4.87 -1.26
C THR A 26 -4.54 -4.24 -0.33
N VAL A 27 -3.38 -4.87 -0.23
CA VAL A 27 -2.30 -4.35 0.62
C VAL A 27 -1.79 -3.01 0.09
N GLN A 28 -1.62 -2.88 -1.23
CA GLN A 28 -1.16 -1.64 -1.87
C GLN A 28 -2.12 -0.47 -1.62
N SER A 29 -3.44 -0.66 -1.81
CA SER A 29 -4.41 0.44 -1.57
C SER A 29 -4.46 0.87 -0.11
N THR A 30 -4.34 -0.09 0.82
CA THR A 30 -4.34 0.17 2.27
C THR A 30 -3.08 0.92 2.68
N LEU A 31 -1.92 0.47 2.21
CA LEU A 31 -0.63 1.09 2.50
C LEU A 31 -0.53 2.50 1.91
N GLU A 32 -0.91 2.70 0.65
CA GLU A 32 -0.89 4.03 0.03
C GLU A 32 -1.86 5.01 0.72
N SER A 33 -3.00 4.52 1.21
CA SER A 33 -3.93 5.34 2.00
C SER A 33 -3.34 5.76 3.34
N ALA A 34 -2.66 4.84 4.04
CA ALA A 34 -1.98 5.11 5.30
C ALA A 34 -0.81 6.10 5.11
N LEU A 35 0.03 5.88 4.09
CA LEU A 35 1.13 6.77 3.74
C LEU A 35 0.64 8.16 3.37
N LYS A 36 -0.47 8.26 2.63
CA LYS A 36 -1.08 9.55 2.31
C LYS A 36 -1.50 10.31 3.55
N ARG A 37 -2.06 9.62 4.55
CA ARG A 37 -2.45 10.23 5.84
C ARG A 37 -1.23 10.65 6.66
N PHE A 38 -0.17 9.85 6.64
CA PHE A 38 1.06 10.11 7.41
C PHE A 38 1.92 11.24 6.81
N LEU A 39 2.10 11.24 5.49
CA LEU A 39 2.94 12.19 4.77
C LEU A 39 2.18 13.44 4.30
N CYS A 40 0.84 13.45 4.40
CA CYS A 40 -0.03 14.49 3.86
C CYS A 40 0.11 14.72 2.35
N MET A 41 0.62 13.73 1.61
CA MET A 41 0.86 13.80 0.16
C MET A 41 0.55 12.45 -0.49
N LYS A 42 0.23 12.45 -1.80
CA LYS A 42 0.03 11.19 -2.54
C LYS A 42 1.37 10.48 -2.72
N SER A 43 1.41 9.20 -2.36
CA SER A 43 2.59 8.35 -2.49
C SER A 43 2.23 7.12 -3.31
N LYS A 44 3.16 6.68 -4.17
CA LYS A 44 3.05 5.45 -4.94
C LYS A 44 3.98 4.41 -4.34
N THR A 45 3.51 3.17 -4.28
CA THR A 45 4.30 2.03 -3.84
C THR A 45 4.45 1.03 -4.99
N ILE A 46 5.58 0.33 -5.00
CA ILE A 46 5.89 -0.75 -5.94
C ILE A 46 6.38 -1.96 -5.13
N ALA A 47 6.07 -3.16 -5.62
CA ALA A 47 6.62 -4.41 -5.09
C ALA A 47 7.98 -4.71 -5.74
#